data_AF-A0A7J6Q238-F1
#
_entry.id   AF-A0A7J6Q238-F1
#
_cell.length_a   1.000
_cell.length_b   1.000
_cell.length_c   1.000
_cell.angle_alpha   90.00
_cell.angle_beta   90.00
_cell.angle_gamma   90.00
#
_symmetry.space_group_name_H-M   'P 1'
#
loop_
_entity.id
_entity.type
_entity.pdbx_description
1 polymer ?
#
loop_
_entity_poly.entity_id
_entity_poly.type
_entity_poly.pdbx_seq_one_letter_code
_entity_poly.pdbx_strand_id
1 'polypeptide(L)'
;GCRKYNPRKSLGHFGAQDSISDLSGLWKVIFISNLIPLTIISSVAGDWVSYLFFFAMGFGLNIVYNFKPFAFARNPPLDLLCTPAGFLLEVGFACHLNQLPLPNIGPCLFYITSSLISHLLAELLDLDCDARSGKRTTAVVIGKAYTCVLISALIFMQSL
;
A
#
# COMPACT_ATOMS: atom_id res chain seq x y z
N GLY A 1 2.06 -17.67 9.33
CA GLY A 1 1.74 -16.22 9.24
C GLY A 1 0.27 -15.99 9.55
N CYS A 2 -0.14 -14.74 9.78
CA CYS A 2 -1.49 -14.34 10.22
C CYS A 2 -2.66 -15.11 9.55
N ARG A 3 -2.57 -15.56 8.29
CA ARG A 3 -3.57 -16.46 7.65
C ARG A 3 -4.11 -17.61 8.53
N LYS A 4 -3.27 -18.25 9.37
CA LYS A 4 -3.70 -19.35 10.27
C LYS A 4 -4.61 -18.88 11.41
N TYR A 5 -4.56 -17.60 11.77
CA TYR A 5 -5.21 -17.03 12.95
C TYR A 5 -6.33 -16.04 12.61
N ASN A 6 -6.61 -15.76 11.33
CA ASN A 6 -7.63 -14.80 10.91
C ASN A 6 -8.85 -15.51 10.29
N PRO A 7 -9.98 -15.65 11.02
CA PRO A 7 -11.21 -16.23 10.49
C PRO A 7 -11.80 -15.49 9.29
N ARG A 8 -11.50 -14.19 9.11
CA ARG A 8 -11.93 -13.42 7.93
C ARG A 8 -11.21 -13.87 6.66
N LYS A 9 -9.97 -14.34 6.79
CA LYS A 9 -9.13 -14.78 5.66
C LYS A 9 -9.26 -16.27 5.36
N SER A 10 -10.18 -16.99 6.04
CA SER A 10 -10.45 -18.40 5.77
C SER A 10 -11.52 -18.62 4.69
N LEU A 11 -12.12 -17.56 4.14
CA LEU A 11 -13.06 -17.64 3.02
C LEU A 11 -12.34 -17.27 1.71
N GLY A 12 -12.49 -18.09 0.67
CA GLY A 12 -11.72 -17.98 -0.59
C GLY A 12 -11.79 -16.62 -1.29
N HIS A 13 -12.83 -15.81 -1.03
CA HIS A 13 -12.95 -14.45 -1.56
C HIS A 13 -12.10 -13.39 -0.82
N PHE A 14 -11.71 -13.65 0.44
CA PHE A 14 -10.98 -12.69 1.29
C PHE A 14 -9.59 -13.19 1.73
N GLY A 15 -9.24 -14.41 1.33
CA GLY A 15 -7.90 -14.97 1.46
C GLY A 15 -7.76 -16.17 0.54
N ALA A 16 -6.87 -16.08 -0.45
CA ALA A 16 -6.47 -17.23 -1.24
C ALA A 16 -5.95 -18.32 -0.28
N GLN A 17 -6.71 -19.42 -0.18
CA GLN A 17 -6.27 -20.66 0.46
C GLN A 17 -5.31 -21.46 -0.45
N ASP A 18 -5.01 -20.89 -1.61
CA ASP A 18 -4.17 -21.46 -2.64
C ASP A 18 -2.82 -21.89 -2.08
N SER A 19 -2.42 -23.09 -2.50
CA SER A 19 -1.15 -23.68 -2.13
C SER A 19 0.01 -22.81 -2.67
N ILE A 20 1.20 -22.92 -2.09
CA ILE A 20 2.38 -22.21 -2.61
C ILE A 20 2.63 -22.55 -4.08
N SER A 21 2.27 -23.77 -4.52
CA SER A 21 2.31 -24.21 -5.91
C SER A 21 1.37 -23.41 -6.82
N ASP A 22 0.17 -23.07 -6.35
CA ASP A 22 -0.82 -22.30 -7.12
C ASP A 22 -0.39 -20.82 -7.26
N LEU A 23 0.35 -20.29 -6.28
CA LEU A 23 0.88 -18.92 -6.29
C LEU A 23 2.15 -18.75 -7.13
N SER A 24 2.76 -19.85 -7.60
CA SER A 24 4.05 -19.83 -8.31
C SER A 24 4.02 -19.09 -9.66
N GLY A 25 2.83 -18.98 -10.28
CA GLY A 25 2.61 -18.24 -11.52
C GLY A 25 2.18 -16.79 -11.33
N LEU A 26 1.83 -16.37 -10.11
CA LEU A 26 1.19 -15.07 -9.86
C LEU A 26 2.07 -13.90 -10.27
N TRP A 27 3.38 -14.00 -10.06
CA TRP A 27 4.32 -12.96 -10.48
C TRP A 27 4.30 -12.72 -11.99
N LYS A 28 4.05 -13.75 -12.81
CA LYS A 28 3.92 -13.59 -14.27
C LYS A 28 2.66 -12.81 -14.60
N VAL A 29 1.54 -13.12 -13.94
CA VAL A 29 0.27 -12.42 -14.12
C VAL A 29 0.43 -10.96 -13.71
N ILE A 30 1.01 -10.67 -12.54
CA ILE A 30 1.30 -9.31 -12.08
C ILE A 30 2.23 -8.58 -13.06
N PHE A 31 3.28 -9.24 -13.53
CA PHE A 31 4.22 -8.63 -14.46
C PHE A 31 3.56 -8.29 -15.80
N ILE A 32 2.83 -9.23 -16.39
CA ILE A 32 2.13 -9.04 -17.67
C ILE A 32 1.02 -7.98 -17.54
N SER A 33 0.24 -8.03 -16.45
CA SER A 33 -0.87 -7.10 -16.23
C SER A 33 -0.42 -5.66 -16.03
N ASN A 34 0.82 -5.44 -15.57
CA ASN A 34 1.40 -4.09 -15.48
C ASN A 34 2.18 -3.69 -16.73
N LEU A 35 2.88 -4.62 -17.38
CA LEU A 35 3.71 -4.34 -18.56
C LEU A 35 2.88 -3.96 -19.78
N ILE A 36 1.72 -4.60 -19.98
CA ILE A 36 0.84 -4.31 -21.13
C ILE A 36 0.31 -2.86 -21.07
N PRO A 37 -0.35 -2.39 -19.99
CA PRO A 37 -0.77 -1.00 -19.89
C PRO A 37 0.39 -0.02 -19.98
N LEU A 38 1.53 -0.31 -19.34
CA LEU A 38 2.72 0.53 -19.42
C LEU A 38 3.19 0.73 -20.86
N THR A 39 3.28 -0.36 -21.63
CA THR A 39 3.70 -0.32 -23.04
C THR A 39 2.73 0.49 -23.88
N ILE A 40 1.43 0.26 -23.71
CA ILE A 40 0.38 0.97 -24.47
C ILE A 40 0.41 2.46 -24.15
N ILE A 41 0.37 2.83 -22.87
CA ILE A 41 0.36 4.22 -22.43
C ILE A 41 1.63 4.93 -22.88
N SER A 42 2.80 4.32 -22.71
CA SER A 42 4.08 4.90 -23.12
C SER A 42 4.18 5.11 -24.63
N SER A 43 3.64 4.17 -25.42
CA SER A 43 3.64 4.30 -26.88
C SER A 43 2.69 5.38 -27.36
N VAL A 44 1.48 5.45 -26.79
CA VAL A 44 0.44 6.41 -27.20
C VAL A 44 0.83 7.84 -26.80
N ALA A 45 1.36 8.02 -25.59
CA ALA A 45 1.79 9.33 -25.12
C ALA A 45 3.20 9.73 -25.60
N GLY A 46 3.98 8.81 -26.16
CA GLY A 46 5.33 9.07 -26.68
C GLY A 46 6.38 9.38 -25.61
N ASP A 47 6.12 9.07 -24.34
CA ASP A 47 6.97 9.42 -23.19
C ASP A 47 7.36 8.19 -22.36
N TRP A 48 8.29 7.40 -22.89
CA TRP A 48 8.75 6.19 -22.21
C TRP A 48 9.48 6.46 -20.89
N VAL A 49 10.21 7.57 -20.81
CA VAL A 49 11.09 7.84 -19.67
C VAL A 49 10.28 8.07 -18.41
N SER A 50 9.27 8.94 -18.47
CA SER A 50 8.46 9.27 -17.29
C SER A 50 7.65 8.06 -16.81
N TYR A 51 7.04 7.30 -17.71
CA TYR A 51 6.26 6.13 -17.29
C TYR A 51 7.12 4.98 -16.77
N LEU A 52 8.31 4.76 -17.34
CA LEU A 52 9.29 3.83 -16.76
C LEU A 52 9.74 4.30 -15.37
N PHE A 53 9.91 5.60 -15.16
CA PHE A 53 10.22 6.15 -13.84
C PHE A 53 9.09 5.87 -12.83
N PHE A 54 7.83 6.17 -13.16
CA PHE A 54 6.69 5.87 -12.28
C PHE A 54 6.57 4.37 -11.99
N PHE A 55 6.75 3.53 -13.00
CA PHE A 55 6.73 2.08 -12.84
C PHE A 55 7.85 1.59 -11.91
N ALA A 56 9.09 2.07 -12.12
CA ALA A 56 10.23 1.72 -11.30
C ALA A 56 10.05 2.18 -9.84
N MET A 57 9.51 3.39 -9.62
CA MET A 57 9.22 3.91 -8.29
C MET A 57 8.14 3.07 -7.59
N GLY A 58 7.05 2.74 -8.27
CA GLY A 58 5.97 1.93 -7.70
C GLY A 58 6.41 0.51 -7.36
N PHE A 59 7.21 -0.10 -8.23
CA PHE A 59 7.81 -1.40 -7.99
C PHE A 59 8.83 -1.36 -6.85
N GLY A 60 9.68 -0.33 -6.81
CA GLY A 60 10.65 -0.08 -5.75
C GLY A 60 10.00 0.08 -4.38
N LEU A 61 8.93 0.87 -4.28
CA LEU A 61 8.14 1.01 -3.04
C LEU A 61 7.58 -0.34 -2.59
N ASN A 62 7.02 -1.13 -3.51
CA ASN A 62 6.52 -2.48 -3.18
C ASN A 62 7.62 -3.42 -2.68
N ILE A 63 8.82 -3.36 -3.28
CA ILE A 63 9.98 -4.15 -2.83
C ILE A 63 10.39 -3.74 -1.42
N VAL A 64 10.62 -2.45 -1.19
CA VAL A 64 11.05 -1.90 0.10
C VAL A 64 10.03 -2.20 1.20
N TYR A 65 8.75 -2.13 0.87
CA TYR A 65 7.67 -2.40 1.80
C TYR A 65 7.60 -3.87 2.22
N ASN A 66 7.72 -4.81 1.29
CA ASN A 66 7.44 -6.22 1.54
C ASN A 66 8.69 -7.09 1.79
N PHE A 67 9.83 -6.77 1.19
CA PHE A 67 11.00 -7.66 1.14
C PHE A 67 12.16 -7.17 2.01
N LYS A 68 12.97 -8.13 2.47
CA LYS A 68 14.23 -7.85 3.17
C LYS A 68 15.24 -7.17 2.22
N PRO A 69 16.14 -6.31 2.73
CA PRO A 69 16.39 -6.05 4.15
C PRO A 69 15.40 -5.09 4.83
N PHE A 70 14.64 -4.31 4.07
CA PHE A 70 13.83 -3.21 4.59
C PHE A 70 12.52 -3.66 5.25
N ALA A 71 11.70 -4.42 4.53
CA ALA A 71 10.42 -4.98 4.99
C ALA A 71 9.59 -4.00 5.86
N PHE A 72 9.39 -2.77 5.37
CA PHE A 72 8.74 -1.70 6.14
C PHE A 72 7.36 -2.08 6.68
N ALA A 73 6.63 -2.96 6.00
CA ALA A 73 5.36 -3.54 6.45
C ALA A 73 5.39 -4.23 7.84
N ARG A 74 6.58 -4.44 8.43
CA ARG A 74 6.77 -5.08 9.73
C ARG A 74 7.65 -4.24 10.67
N ASN A 75 7.99 -3.01 10.29
CA ASN A 75 8.93 -2.15 10.98
C ASN A 75 8.26 -0.81 11.26
N PRO A 76 7.64 -0.62 12.43
CA PRO A 76 7.01 0.64 12.77
C PRO A 76 8.08 1.67 13.12
N PRO A 77 7.88 2.97 12.79
CA PRO A 77 6.72 3.56 12.12
C PRO A 77 6.84 3.58 10.58
N LEU A 78 7.77 2.81 9.99
CA LEU A 78 8.05 2.85 8.54
C LEU A 78 6.93 2.22 7.71
N ASP A 79 6.12 1.34 8.31
CA ASP A 79 4.86 0.85 7.74
C ASP A 79 3.93 2.01 7.35
N LEU A 80 3.86 3.05 8.18
CA LEU A 80 3.06 4.24 7.92
C LEU A 80 3.64 5.20 6.87
N LEU A 81 4.94 5.11 6.55
CA LEU A 81 5.57 6.05 5.60
C LEU A 81 5.42 5.60 4.14
N CYS A 82 5.39 4.30 3.90
CA CYS A 82 5.36 3.79 2.54
C CYS A 82 3.97 3.97 1.88
N THR A 83 2.89 3.93 2.66
CA THR A 83 1.53 4.07 2.11
C THR A 83 1.29 5.47 1.53
N PRO A 84 1.57 6.59 2.25
CA PRO A 84 1.46 7.92 1.66
C PRO A 84 2.35 8.13 0.44
N ALA A 85 3.58 7.58 0.44
CA ALA A 85 4.47 7.67 -0.70
C ALA A 85 3.88 7.01 -1.95
N GLY A 86 3.23 5.84 -1.80
CA GLY A 86 2.51 5.18 -2.89
C GLY A 86 1.35 6.03 -3.43
N PHE A 87 0.52 6.58 -2.55
CA PHE A 87 -0.60 7.44 -2.96
C PHE A 87 -0.15 8.72 -3.67
N LEU A 88 0.89 9.39 -3.18
CA LEU A 88 1.44 10.58 -3.83
C LEU A 88 2.07 10.26 -5.18
N LEU A 89 2.68 9.08 -5.32
CA LEU A 89 3.19 8.59 -6.61
C LEU A 89 2.05 8.35 -7.61
N GLU A 90 0.94 7.73 -7.16
CA GLU A 90 -0.26 7.54 -7.99
C GLU A 90 -0.87 8.87 -8.43
N VAL A 91 -0.95 9.85 -7.52
CA VAL A 91 -1.40 11.21 -7.85
C VAL A 91 -0.47 11.87 -8.86
N GLY A 92 0.84 11.79 -8.66
CA GLY A 92 1.83 12.33 -9.60
C GLY A 92 1.73 11.67 -10.98
N PHE A 93 1.56 10.35 -11.03
CA PHE A 93 1.34 9.60 -12.27
C PHE A 93 0.05 10.05 -12.96
N ALA A 94 -1.06 10.18 -12.23
CA ALA A 94 -2.33 10.62 -12.78
C ALA A 94 -2.26 12.05 -13.34
N CYS A 95 -1.62 12.98 -12.62
CA CYS A 95 -1.39 14.35 -13.11
C CYS A 95 -0.54 14.34 -14.38
N HIS A 96 0.57 13.59 -14.41
CA HIS A 96 1.43 13.48 -15.58
C HIS A 96 0.68 12.93 -16.80
N LEU A 97 -0.02 11.81 -16.61
CA LEU A 97 -0.80 11.15 -17.66
C LEU A 97 -1.87 12.06 -18.27
N ASN A 98 -2.51 12.89 -17.44
CA ASN A 98 -3.59 13.79 -17.87
C ASN A 98 -3.10 15.20 -18.21
N GLN A 99 -1.78 15.45 -18.21
CA GLN A 99 -1.20 16.78 -18.45
C GLN A 99 -1.77 17.86 -17.51
N LEU A 100 -2.05 17.47 -16.26
CA LEU A 100 -2.57 18.35 -15.23
C LEU A 100 -1.43 18.82 -14.31
N PRO A 101 -1.52 20.03 -13.75
CA PRO A 101 -0.59 20.45 -12.70
C PRO A 101 -0.72 19.52 -11.48
N LEU A 102 0.37 19.40 -10.73
CA LEU A 102 0.33 18.74 -9.43
C LEU A 102 -0.65 19.47 -8.51
N PRO A 103 -1.40 18.75 -7.66
CA PRO A 103 -2.30 19.39 -6.74
C PRO A 103 -1.56 20.28 -5.74
N ASN A 104 -2.26 21.30 -5.26
CA ASN A 104 -1.80 22.10 -4.13
C ASN A 104 -1.64 21.23 -2.87
N ILE A 105 -1.04 21.80 -1.82
CA ILE A 105 -0.75 21.08 -0.58
C ILE A 105 -2.00 20.49 0.10
N GLY A 106 -3.18 21.13 -0.04
CA GLY A 106 -4.43 20.65 0.56
C GLY A 106 -4.83 19.25 0.12
N PRO A 107 -5.07 18.99 -1.19
CA PRO A 107 -5.35 17.63 -1.66
C PRO A 107 -4.22 16.63 -1.35
N CYS A 108 -2.95 17.04 -1.38
CA CYS A 108 -1.85 16.17 -0.98
C CYS A 108 -1.99 15.71 0.48
N LEU A 109 -2.27 16.64 1.40
CA LEU A 109 -2.52 16.32 2.82
C LEU A 109 -3.73 15.40 2.98
N PHE A 110 -4.80 15.65 2.23
CA PHE A 110 -5.99 14.79 2.23
C PHE A 110 -5.67 13.35 1.79
N TYR A 111 -4.87 13.17 0.74
CA TYR A 111 -4.44 11.83 0.30
C TYR A 111 -3.52 11.16 1.33
N ILE A 112 -2.59 11.91 1.92
CA ILE A 112 -1.71 11.42 2.99
C ILE A 112 -2.55 10.93 4.17
N THR A 113 -3.44 11.76 4.72
CA THR A 113 -4.26 11.38 5.89
C THR A 113 -5.20 10.22 5.56
N SER A 114 -5.85 10.23 4.38
CA SER A 114 -6.73 9.15 3.95
C SER A 114 -5.98 7.82 3.84
N SER A 115 -4.76 7.84 3.30
CA SER A 115 -3.92 6.65 3.18
C SER A 115 -3.52 6.10 4.55
N LEU A 116 -3.16 6.97 5.50
CA LEU A 116 -2.81 6.59 6.87
C LEU A 116 -4.01 6.01 7.62
N ILE A 117 -5.18 6.64 7.51
CA ILE A 117 -6.43 6.15 8.12
C ILE A 117 -6.78 4.77 7.58
N SER A 118 -6.77 4.61 6.26
CA SER A 118 -7.06 3.32 5.61
C SER A 118 -6.08 2.23 6.06
N HIS A 119 -4.79 2.58 6.13
CA HIS A 119 -3.75 1.67 6.58
C HIS A 119 -3.94 1.24 8.04
N LEU A 120 -4.10 2.18 8.97
CA LEU A 120 -4.30 1.91 10.39
C LEU A 120 -5.59 1.13 10.65
N LEU A 121 -6.67 1.40 9.91
CA LEU A 121 -7.89 0.61 9.98
C LEU A 121 -7.64 -0.84 9.56
N ALA A 122 -6.87 -1.07 8.49
CA ALA A 122 -6.52 -2.41 8.06
C ALA A 122 -5.67 -3.16 9.11
N GLU A 123 -4.70 -2.47 9.73
CA GLU A 123 -3.91 -3.05 10.83
C GLU A 123 -4.77 -3.35 12.07
N LEU A 124 -5.71 -2.47 12.42
CA LEU A 124 -6.62 -2.64 13.55
C LEU A 124 -7.51 -3.89 13.38
N LEU A 125 -7.99 -4.13 12.15
CA LEU A 125 -8.77 -5.33 11.80
C LEU A 125 -7.96 -6.61 11.90
N ASP A 126 -6.66 -6.55 11.65
CA ASP A 126 -5.76 -7.70 11.68
C ASP A 126 -4.92 -7.77 12.98
N LEU A 127 -5.19 -6.90 13.97
CA LEU A 127 -4.38 -6.68 15.18
C LEU A 127 -4.02 -7.97 15.93
N ASP A 128 -5.03 -8.72 16.39
CA ASP A 128 -4.84 -9.94 17.17
C ASP A 128 -4.03 -10.99 16.41
N CYS A 129 -4.27 -11.04 15.11
CA CYS A 129 -3.69 -12.01 14.21
C CYS A 129 -2.23 -11.69 13.88
N ASP A 130 -1.94 -10.42 13.63
CA ASP A 130 -0.60 -9.93 13.36
C ASP A 130 0.27 -10.08 14.62
N ALA A 131 -0.25 -9.75 15.81
CA ALA A 131 0.40 -10.00 17.09
C ALA A 131 0.73 -11.49 17.31
N ARG A 132 -0.24 -12.40 17.13
CA ARG A 132 -0.02 -13.86 17.26
C ARG A 132 0.98 -14.41 16.24
N SER A 133 1.13 -13.75 15.10
CA SER A 133 2.07 -14.15 14.05
C SER A 133 3.48 -13.56 14.20
N GLY A 134 3.73 -12.79 15.27
CA GLY A 134 5.02 -12.16 15.55
C GLY A 134 5.33 -10.98 14.63
N LYS A 135 4.34 -10.42 13.93
CA LYS A 135 4.52 -9.16 13.20
C LYS A 135 4.50 -8.00 14.19
N ARG A 136 5.27 -6.96 13.88
CA ARG A 136 5.30 -5.69 14.62
C ARG A 136 4.80 -4.58 13.72
N THR A 137 3.49 -4.48 13.54
CA THR A 137 2.88 -3.31 12.89
C THR A 137 2.72 -2.18 13.90
N THR A 138 2.45 -0.96 13.43
CA THR A 138 2.20 0.19 14.29
C THR A 138 1.06 -0.11 15.24
N ALA A 139 -0.06 -0.62 14.74
CA ALA A 139 -1.21 -0.97 15.59
C ALA A 139 -0.87 -2.04 16.64
N VAL A 140 -0.02 -3.03 16.31
CA VAL A 140 0.44 -4.05 17.28
C VAL A 140 1.32 -3.44 18.36
N VAL A 141 2.19 -2.49 18.00
CA VAL A 141 3.12 -1.85 18.94
C VAL A 141 2.42 -0.87 19.87
N ILE A 142 1.52 -0.02 19.35
CA ILE A 142 0.82 0.99 20.15
C ILE A 142 -0.47 0.45 20.78
N GLY A 143 -1.00 -0.66 20.27
CA GLY A 143 -2.22 -1.29 20.76
C GLY A 143 -3.52 -0.65 20.26
N LYS A 144 -4.63 -1.35 20.47
CA LYS A 144 -5.97 -1.00 19.96
C LYS A 144 -6.42 0.42 20.34
N ALA A 145 -6.32 0.76 21.63
CA ALA A 145 -6.82 2.04 22.14
C ALA A 145 -6.10 3.24 21.49
N TYR A 146 -4.77 3.21 21.47
CA TYR A 146 -3.97 4.28 20.86
C TYR A 146 -4.10 4.31 19.34
N THR A 147 -4.31 3.16 18.70
CA THR A 147 -4.62 3.11 17.26
C THR A 147 -5.94 3.83 16.95
N CYS A 148 -6.99 3.61 17.76
CA CYS A 148 -8.25 4.33 17.61
C CYS A 148 -8.07 5.85 17.82
N VAL A 149 -7.30 6.26 18.84
CA VAL A 149 -7.01 7.68 19.08
C VAL A 149 -6.26 8.30 17.90
N LEU A 150 -5.25 7.62 17.36
CA LEU A 150 -4.49 8.09 16.20
C LEU A 150 -5.39 8.24 14.96
N ILE A 151 -6.25 7.26 14.68
CA ILE A 151 -7.23 7.35 13.59
C ILE A 151 -8.17 8.55 13.80
N SER A 152 -8.72 8.72 15.00
CA SER A 152 -9.59 9.85 15.32
C SER A 152 -8.89 11.20 15.15
N ALA A 153 -7.62 11.30 15.55
CA ALA A 153 -6.81 12.51 15.35
C ALA A 153 -6.58 12.82 13.87
N LEU A 154 -6.29 11.80 13.04
CA LEU A 154 -6.14 11.96 11.60
C LEU A 154 -7.44 12.40 10.92
N ILE A 155 -8.58 11.82 11.32
CA ILE A 155 -9.91 12.21 10.81
C ILE A 155 -10.22 13.66 11.19
N PHE A 156 -9.96 14.04 12.43
CA PHE A 156 -10.14 15.42 12.88
C PHE A 156 -9.27 16.38 12.07
N MET A 157 -7.98 16.06 11.89
CA MET A 157 -7.05 16.87 11.09
C MET A 157 -7.49 17.01 9.63
N GLN A 158 -8.06 15.95 9.05
CA GLN A 158 -8.60 15.96 7.68
C GLN A 158 -9.86 16.82 7.54
N SER A 159 -10.56 17.12 8.64
CA SER A 159 -11.82 17.86 8.65
C SER A 159 -11.64 19.37 8.88
N LEU A 160 -10.40 19.82 9.17
CA LEU A 160 -10.00 21.22 9.33
C LEU A 160 -9.56 21.82 7.98
#